data_AF-A0A0M2EL02-F1
#
_entry.id   AF-A0A0M2EL02-F1
#
_cell.length_a   1.000
_cell.length_b   1.000
_cell.length_c   1.000
_cell.angle_alpha   90.00
_cell.angle_beta   90.00
_cell.angle_gamma   90.00
#
_symmetry.space_group_name_H-M   'P 1'
#
loop_
_entity.id
_entity.type
_entity.pdbx_description
1 polymer ?
#
loop_
_entity_poly.entity_id
_entity_poly.type
_entity_poly.pdbx_seq_one_letter_code
_entity_poly.pdbx_strand_id
1 'polypeptide(L)' 'MKHDRLLQTFFDEIHDADEAAFHQAAHSFLNLWDYEYGHASNMPSEIHQYIGQLAYDSELVEE' A
#
# COMPACT_ATOMS: atom_id res chain seq x y z
N MET A 1 -3.88 8.90 15.19
CA MET A 1 -3.57 7.53 15.66
C MET A 1 -2.24 7.09 15.06
N LYS A 2 -1.61 5.99 15.50
CA LYS A 2 -0.29 5.59 14.96
C LYS A 2 -0.31 5.32 13.44
N HIS A 3 -1.46 4.90 12.92
CA HIS A 3 -1.65 4.57 11.52
C HIS A 3 -1.52 5.82 10.61
N ASP A 4 -1.98 6.98 11.09
CA ASP A 4 -2.04 8.22 10.30
C ASP A 4 -0.68 8.63 9.74
N ARG A 5 0.41 8.37 10.47
CA ARG A 5 1.75 8.75 10.01
C ARG A 5 2.25 7.85 8.90
N LEU A 6 2.06 6.53 9.01
CA LEU A 6 2.43 5.58 7.96
C LEU A 6 1.61 5.83 6.68
N LEU A 7 0.31 6.10 6.84
CA LEU A 7 -0.59 6.44 5.74
C LEU A 7 -0.18 7.74 5.04
N GLN A 8 0.11 8.79 5.81
CA GLN A 8 0.59 10.07 5.26
C GLN A 8 1.89 9.89 4.48
N THR A 9 2.88 9.19 5.05
CA THR A 9 4.14 8.93 4.36
C THR A 9 3.93 8.15 3.06
N PHE A 10 3.05 7.14 3.06
CA PHE A 10 2.72 6.41 1.84
C PHE A 10 2.06 7.30 0.79
N PHE A 11 1.08 8.12 1.17
CA PHE A 11 0.42 9.05 0.25
C PHE A 11 1.36 10.10 -0.34
N ASP A 12 2.28 10.61 0.48
CA ASP A 12 3.32 11.55 0.02
C ASP A 12 4.28 10.87 -0.98
N GLU A 13 4.63 9.60 -0.76
CA GLU A 13 5.51 8.85 -1.66
C GLU A 13 4.85 8.53 -3.01
N ILE A 14 3.54 8.24 -3.05
CA ILE A 14 2.85 7.87 -4.28
C ILE A 14 2.29 9.04 -5.09
N HIS A 15 2.25 10.25 -4.53
CA HIS A 15 1.57 11.40 -5.14
C HIS A 15 2.06 11.72 -6.56
N ASP A 16 3.38 11.70 -6.75
CA ASP A 16 4.06 11.98 -8.03
C ASP A 16 4.93 10.79 -8.48
N ALA A 17 4.69 9.60 -7.92
CA ALA A 17 5.44 8.41 -8.25
C ALA A 17 5.14 7.96 -9.69
N ASP A 18 6.19 7.58 -10.42
CA ASP A 18 6.02 6.73 -11.58
C ASP A 18 5.58 5.32 -11.16
N GLU A 19 5.19 4.49 -12.13
CA GLU A 19 4.68 3.14 -11.88
C GLU A 19 5.64 2.27 -11.06
N ALA A 20 6.95 2.36 -11.33
CA ALA A 20 7.95 1.58 -10.62
C ALA A 20 8.13 2.07 -9.17
N ALA A 21 8.16 3.39 -8.97
CA ALA A 21 8.23 4.00 -7.64
C ALA A 21 6.95 3.71 -6.83
N PHE A 22 5.78 3.72 -7.47
CA PHE A 22 4.51 3.36 -6.86
C PHE A 22 4.54 1.91 -6.36
N HIS A 23 4.98 0.97 -7.21
CA HIS A 23 5.09 -0.43 -6.82
C HIS A 23 6.03 -0.62 -5.63
N GLN A 24 7.19 0.04 -5.64
CA GLN A 24 8.15 -0.05 -4.55
C GLN A 24 7.62 0.55 -3.24
N ALA A 25 6.96 1.71 -3.29
CA ALA A 25 6.38 2.37 -2.13
C ALA A 25 5.28 1.49 -1.51
N ALA A 26 4.44 0.88 -2.34
CA ALA A 26 3.35 0.07 -1.83
C ALA A 26 3.81 -1.29 -1.27
N HIS A 27 4.81 -1.94 -1.88
CA HIS A 27 5.43 -3.12 -1.27
C HIS A 27 6.07 -2.78 0.09
N SER A 28 6.75 -1.65 0.18
CA SER A 28 7.34 -1.16 1.43
C SER A 28 6.26 -0.90 2.49
N PHE A 29 5.17 -0.23 2.10
CA PHE A 29 4.02 0.03 2.96
C PHE A 29 3.39 -1.26 3.47
N LEU A 30 3.14 -2.26 2.61
CA LEU A 30 2.54 -3.53 3.02
C LEU A 30 3.41 -4.26 4.05
N ASN A 31 4.72 -4.28 3.84
CA ASN A 31 5.66 -4.90 4.77
C ASN A 31 5.67 -4.19 6.14
N LEU A 32 5.67 -2.85 6.14
CA LEU A 32 5.62 -2.05 7.37
C LEU A 32 4.28 -2.20 8.09
N TRP A 33 3.18 -2.25 7.32
CA TRP A 33 1.85 -2.45 7.86
C TRP A 33 1.72 -3.80 8.56
N ASP A 34 2.16 -4.87 7.91
CA ASP A 34 2.13 -6.21 8.49
C ASP A 34 3.02 -6.31 9.75
N TYR A 35 4.21 -5.70 9.72
CA TYR A 35 5.10 -5.64 10.87
C TYR A 35 4.51 -4.89 12.07
N GLU A 36 3.88 -3.74 11.84
CA GLU A 36 3.35 -2.89 12.92
C GLU A 36 1.97 -3.33 13.42
N TYR A 37 1.11 -3.87 12.55
CA TYR A 37 -0.32 -4.08 12.81
C TYR A 37 -0.78 -5.53 12.63
N GLY A 38 0.08 -6.42 12.14
CA GLY A 38 -0.10 -7.87 12.18
C GLY A 38 -1.12 -8.47 11.21
N HIS A 39 -1.92 -7.66 10.48
CA HIS A 39 -2.72 -8.11 9.33
C HIS A 39 -3.32 -6.97 8.48
N ALA A 40 -3.47 -7.23 7.19
CA ALA A 40 -4.12 -6.33 6.22
C ALA A 40 -5.64 -6.16 6.42
N SER A 41 -6.30 -7.04 7.20
CA SER A 41 -7.74 -6.92 7.49
C SER A 41 -8.11 -5.70 8.35
N ASN A 42 -7.14 -5.10 9.03
CA ASN A 42 -7.31 -3.85 9.78
C ASN A 42 -6.92 -2.60 8.96
N MET A 43 -6.60 -2.78 7.69
CA MET A 43 -6.16 -1.69 6.81
C MET A 43 -7.34 -0.78 6.45
N PRO A 44 -7.13 0.55 6.41
CA PRO A 44 -8.17 1.47 5.99
C PRO A 44 -8.63 1.15 4.57
N SER A 45 -9.93 1.28 4.31
CA SER A 45 -10.52 1.05 2.99
C SER A 45 -9.92 1.95 1.91
N GLU A 46 -9.40 3.12 2.29
CA GLU A 46 -8.72 4.07 1.40
C GLU A 46 -7.43 3.49 0.80
N ILE A 47 -6.80 2.52 1.46
CA ILE A 47 -5.59 1.85 0.98
C ILE A 47 -5.93 0.69 0.06
N HIS A 48 -7.08 0.05 0.24
CA HIS A 48 -7.50 -1.09 -0.57
C HIS A 48 -7.55 -0.76 -2.08
N GLN A 49 -7.89 0.47 -2.46
CA GLN A 49 -7.90 0.87 -3.87
C GLN A 49 -6.50 0.84 -4.50
N TYR A 50 -5.46 1.24 -3.74
CA TYR A 50 -4.08 1.26 -4.22
C TYR A 50 -3.52 -0.15 -4.27
N ILE A 51 -3.74 -0.95 -3.22
CA ILE A 51 -3.31 -2.36 -3.20
C ILE A 51 -4.03 -3.20 -4.26
N GLY A 52 -5.31 -2.92 -4.52
CA GLY A 52 -6.06 -3.55 -5.60
C GLY A 52 -5.48 -3.22 -6.99
N GLN A 53 -5.06 -1.97 -7.20
CA GLN A 53 -4.37 -1.54 -8.41
C GLN A 53 -3.05 -2.30 -8.60
N LEU A 54 -2.25 -2.47 -7.54
CA LEU A 54 -1.03 -3.29 -7.57
C LEU A 54 -1.30 -4.75 -7.92
N ALA A 55 -2.30 -5.37 -7.29
CA ALA A 55 -2.62 -6.78 -7.54
C ALA A 55 -3.06 -7.01 -8.99
N TYR A 56 -3.79 -6.05 -9.56
CA TYR A 56 -4.22 -6.05 -10.95
C TYR A 56 -3.04 -5.84 -11.91
N ASP A 57 -2.21 -4.82 -11.67
CA ASP A 57 -1.08 -4.47 -12.54
C ASP A 57 0.08 -5.49 -12.45
N SER A 58 0.18 -6.24 -11.34
CA SER A 58 1.17 -7.31 -11.15
C SER A 58 0.74 -8.66 -11.74
N GLU A 59 -0.41 -8.76 -12.43
CA GLU A 59 -1.02 -10.04 -12.86
C GLU A 59 -1.20 -11.06 -11.71
N LEU A 60 -1.31 -10.59 -10.46
CA LEU A 60 -1.50 -11.45 -9.28
C LEU A 60 -2.96 -11.84 -9.06
N VAL A 61 -3.86 -11.40 -9.95
CA VAL A 61 -5.23 -11.90 -10.01
C VAL A 61 -5.21 -13.20 -10.83
N GLU A 62 -4.91 -14.32 -10.16
CA GLU A 62 -5.23 -15.64 -10.72
C GLU A 62 -6.77 -15.71 -10.92
N GLU A 63 -7.19 -16.07 -12.13
CA GLU A 63 -8.60 -16.30 -12.52
C GLU A 63 -9.32 -17.34 -11.62
#